data_AF-A0A194SAM3-F1
#
_entry.id   AF-A0A194SAM3-F1
#
_cell.length_a   1.000
_cell.length_b   1.000
_cell.length_c   1.000
_cell.angle_alpha   90.00
_cell.angle_beta   90.00
_cell.angle_gamma   90.00
#
_symmetry.space_group_name_H-M   'P 1'
#
loop_
_entity.id
_entity.type
_entity.pdbx_description
1 polymer ?
#
loop_
_entity_poly.entity_id
_entity_poly.type
_entity_poly.pdbx_seq_one_letter_code
_entity_poly.pdbx_strand_id
1 'polypeptide(L)'
;LTPSPWPLLTSFSLLILTMAAAMYFNGVSNGGFLVIIGFITTVSSMALWFRDVVAEGTLLGNHTFAVQKGLNLGVALFIISEVFFFISIFWA
;
A
#
# COMPACT_ATOMS: atom_id res chain seq x y z
N LEU A 1 -19.66 -1.70 11.09
CA LEU A 1 -18.55 -1.44 10.16
C LEU A 1 -18.53 0.04 9.87
N THR A 2 -17.56 0.76 10.43
CA THR A 2 -17.33 2.17 10.09
C THR A 2 -16.59 2.22 8.76
N PRO A 3 -17.05 3.03 7.79
CA PRO A 3 -16.35 3.15 6.51
C PRO A 3 -14.95 3.74 6.74
N SER A 4 -13.92 3.13 6.15
CA SER A 4 -12.54 3.63 6.23
C SER A 4 -12.21 4.51 5.02
N PRO A 5 -11.54 5.66 5.20
CA PRO A 5 -11.18 6.55 4.09
C PRO A 5 -9.89 6.10 3.37
N TRP A 6 -9.12 5.20 3.98
CA TRP A 6 -7.78 4.81 3.54
C TRP A 6 -7.71 4.24 2.12
N PRO A 7 -8.64 3.38 1.65
CA PRO A 7 -8.59 2.89 0.27
C PRO A 7 -8.64 4.01 -0.77
N LEU A 8 -9.45 5.05 -0.53
CA LEU A 8 -9.57 6.18 -1.45
C LEU A 8 -8.33 7.08 -1.37
N LEU A 9 -7.85 7.38 -0.15
CA LEU A 9 -6.67 8.23 0.05
C LEU A 9 -5.40 7.59 -0.52
N THR A 10 -5.20 6.28 -0.31
CA THR A 10 -4.08 5.54 -0.90
C THR A 10 -4.16 5.53 -2.42
N SER A 11 -5.34 5.34 -3.01
CA SER A 11 -5.53 5.38 -4.47
C SER A 11 -5.12 6.74 -5.08
N PHE A 12 -5.54 7.86 -4.47
CA PHE A 12 -5.11 9.18 -4.93
C PHE A 12 -3.62 9.42 -4.72
N SER A 13 -3.03 8.95 -3.62
CA SER A 13 -1.58 9.07 -3.38
C SER A 13 -0.77 8.33 -4.44
N LEU A 14 -1.20 7.13 -4.85
CA LEU A 14 -0.56 6.34 -5.89
C LEU A 14 -0.73 6.99 -7.27
N LEU A 15 -1.89 7.58 -7.55
CA LEU A 15 -2.11 8.35 -8.78
C LEU A 15 -1.14 9.54 -8.86
N ILE A 16 -0.99 10.28 -7.76
CA ILE A 16 -0.05 11.41 -7.70
C ILE A 16 1.39 10.91 -7.91
N LEU A 17 1.79 9.81 -7.26
CA LEU A 17 3.13 9.25 -7.39
C LEU A 17 3.44 8.79 -8.83
N THR A 18 2.51 8.12 -9.48
CA THR A 18 2.69 7.64 -10.87
C THR A 18 2.75 8.79 -11.87
N MET A 19 1.87 9.79 -11.75
CA MET A 19 1.94 11.01 -12.56
C MET A 19 3.24 11.78 -12.33
N ALA A 20 3.66 11.93 -11.08
CA ALA A 20 4.90 12.61 -10.73
C ALA A 20 6.13 11.89 -11.28
N ALA A 21 6.16 10.56 -11.21
CA ALA A 21 7.24 9.76 -11.78
C ALA A 21 7.33 9.94 -13.30
N ALA A 22 6.19 9.92 -14.00
CA ALA A 22 6.15 10.20 -15.44
C ALA A 22 6.66 11.62 -15.76
N MET A 23 6.25 12.64 -15.00
CA MET A 23 6.75 14.02 -15.17
C MET A 23 8.26 14.13 -14.93
N TYR A 24 8.77 13.43 -13.92
CA TYR A 24 10.19 13.40 -13.60
C TYR A 24 11.02 12.77 -14.73
N PHE A 25 10.60 11.62 -15.25
CA PHE A 25 11.30 10.96 -16.36
C PHE A 25 11.25 11.73 -17.68
N ASN A 26 10.21 12.54 -17.90
CA ASN A 26 10.10 13.40 -19.08
C ASN A 26 10.78 14.78 -18.91
N GLY A 27 11.47 15.03 -17.79
CA GLY A 27 12.21 16.28 -17.57
C GLY A 27 11.34 17.52 -17.34
N VAL A 28 10.07 17.33 -16.95
CA VAL A 28 9.17 18.46 -16.63
C VAL A 28 9.64 19.15 -15.35
N SER A 29 9.58 20.49 -15.33
CA SER A 29 9.96 21.27 -14.14
C SER A 29 9.18 20.82 -12.90
N ASN A 30 9.88 20.78 -11.76
CA ASN A 30 9.35 20.36 -10.45
C ASN A 30 8.88 18.90 -10.33
N GLY A 31 9.08 18.04 -11.36
CA GLY A 31 8.69 16.63 -11.29
C GLY A 31 9.30 15.87 -10.10
N GLY A 32 10.59 16.12 -9.80
CA GLY A 32 11.27 15.47 -8.67
C GLY A 32 10.69 15.82 -7.30
N PHE A 33 10.25 17.07 -7.11
CA PHE A 33 9.58 17.49 -5.87
C PHE A 33 8.22 16.82 -5.70
N LEU A 34 7.46 16.70 -6.80
CA LEU A 34 6.18 15.99 -6.81
C LEU A 34 6.34 14.49 -6.51
N VAL A 35 7.42 13.85 -6.97
CA VAL A 35 7.71 12.44 -6.65
C VAL A 35 7.90 12.27 -5.14
N ILE A 36 8.65 13.18 -4.50
CA ILE A 36 8.89 13.13 -3.04
C ILE A 36 7.57 13.29 -2.27
N ILE A 37 6.72 14.24 -2.67
CA ILE A 37 5.39 14.42 -2.05
C ILE A 37 4.52 13.18 -2.25
N GLY A 38 4.44 12.65 -3.47
CA GLY A 38 3.69 11.44 -3.78
C GLY A 38 4.15 10.27 -2.90
N PHE A 39 5.46 10.07 -2.77
CA PHE A 39 6.03 9.01 -1.95
C PHE A 39 5.70 9.18 -0.45
N ILE A 40 5.88 10.39 0.11
CA ILE A 40 5.55 10.66 1.52
C ILE A 40 4.06 10.42 1.79
N THR A 41 3.18 10.89 0.89
CA THR A 41 1.73 10.70 1.05
C THR A 41 1.33 9.22 0.97
N THR A 42 1.91 8.43 0.07
CA THR A 42 1.69 6.98 0.01
C THR A 42 2.17 6.26 1.27
N VAL A 43 3.38 6.55 1.75
CA VAL A 43 3.91 5.92 2.98
C VAL A 43 3.07 6.32 4.21
N SER A 44 2.70 7.59 4.33
CA SER A 44 1.88 8.06 5.45
C SER A 44 0.49 7.43 5.47
N SER A 45 -0.17 7.29 4.31
CA SER A 45 -1.48 6.65 4.20
C SER A 45 -1.44 5.16 4.54
N MET A 46 -0.39 4.44 4.10
CA MET A 46 -0.16 3.04 4.50
C MET A 46 0.06 2.91 6.01
N ALA A 47 0.89 3.77 6.61
CA ALA A 47 1.16 3.74 8.05
C ALA A 47 -0.09 4.01 8.89
N LEU A 48 -0.90 5.01 8.51
CA LEU A 48 -2.14 5.33 9.21
C LEU A 48 -3.21 4.25 9.03
N TRP A 49 -3.26 3.59 7.86
CA TRP A 49 -4.16 2.47 7.65
C TRP A 49 -3.76 1.27 8.53
N PHE A 50 -2.47 0.92 8.57
CA PHE A 50 -2.02 -0.18 9.44
C PHE A 50 -2.21 0.13 10.92
N ARG A 51 -2.04 1.39 11.35
CA ARG A 51 -2.42 1.81 12.71
C ARG A 51 -3.87 1.43 13.02
N ASP A 52 -4.80 1.70 12.09
CA ASP A 52 -6.22 1.41 12.29
C ASP A 52 -6.49 -0.10 12.33
N VAL A 53 -5.83 -0.89 11.46
CA VAL A 53 -5.91 -2.37 11.51
C VAL A 53 -5.40 -2.92 12.85
N VAL A 54 -4.29 -2.37 13.37
CA VAL A 54 -3.77 -2.76 14.69
C VAL A 54 -4.75 -2.40 15.80
N ALA A 55 -5.37 -1.21 15.75
CA ALA A 55 -6.36 -0.79 16.73
C ALA A 55 -7.62 -1.69 16.68
N GLU A 56 -8.08 -2.05 15.48
CA GLU A 56 -9.20 -3.00 15.29
C GLU A 56 -8.90 -4.38 15.89
N GLY A 57 -7.67 -4.86 15.74
CA GLY A 57 -7.25 -6.15 16.28
C GLY A 57 -7.02 -6.15 17.79
N THR A 58 -6.34 -5.15 18.32
CA THR A 58 -5.83 -5.14 19.72
C THR A 58 -6.77 -4.44 20.70
N LEU A 59 -7.36 -3.32 20.31
CA LEU A 59 -8.16 -2.47 21.20
C LEU A 59 -9.66 -2.78 21.08
N LEU A 60 -10.14 -3.07 19.87
CA LEU A 60 -11.55 -3.40 19.61
C LEU A 60 -11.83 -4.91 19.63
N GLY A 61 -10.80 -5.75 19.49
CA GLY A 61 -10.93 -7.21 19.58
C GLY A 61 -11.65 -7.86 18.40
N ASN A 62 -11.69 -7.21 17.24
CA ASN A 62 -12.48 -7.68 16.08
C ASN A 62 -11.84 -8.86 15.33
N HIS A 63 -10.60 -9.22 15.63
CA HIS A 63 -9.86 -10.29 14.95
C HIS A 63 -10.20 -11.67 15.55
N THR A 64 -11.39 -12.19 15.22
CA THR A 64 -11.80 -13.57 15.57
C THR A 64 -10.88 -14.61 14.92
N PHE A 65 -10.93 -15.87 15.38
CA PHE A 65 -10.10 -16.96 14.83
C PHE A 65 -10.26 -17.13 13.31
N ALA A 66 -11.49 -16.98 12.79
CA ALA A 66 -11.75 -17.04 11.35
C ALA A 66 -11.04 -15.90 10.59
N VAL A 67 -11.06 -14.67 11.13
CA VAL A 67 -10.38 -13.50 10.55
C VAL A 67 -8.86 -13.69 10.58
N GLN A 68 -8.31 -14.14 11.69
CA GLN A 68 -6.87 -14.42 11.81
C GLN A 68 -6.40 -15.47 10.80
N LYS A 69 -7.17 -16.55 10.63
CA LYS A 69 -6.88 -17.56 9.60
C LYS A 69 -6.91 -16.96 8.18
N GLY A 70 -7.86 -16.07 7.92
CA GLY A 70 -7.94 -15.32 6.66
C GLY A 70 -6.72 -14.42 6.42
N LEU A 71 -6.28 -13.66 7.43
CA LEU A 71 -5.08 -12.82 7.36
C LEU A 71 -3.83 -13.65 7.10
N ASN A 72 -3.65 -14.77 7.81
CA ASN A 72 -2.52 -15.68 7.60
C ASN A 72 -2.48 -16.25 6.17
N LEU A 73 -3.64 -16.66 5.65
CA LEU A 73 -3.75 -17.12 4.26
C LEU A 73 -3.43 -15.98 3.26
N GLY A 74 -3.93 -14.77 3.52
CA GLY A 74 -3.66 -13.60 2.69
C GLY A 74 -2.17 -13.26 2.61
N VAL A 75 -1.46 -13.27 3.74
CA VAL A 75 -0.01 -13.05 3.78
C VAL A 75 0.74 -14.16 3.04
N ALA A 76 0.33 -15.42 3.21
CA ALA A 76 0.94 -16.53 2.47
C ALA A 76 0.79 -16.37 0.95
N LEU A 77 -0.40 -15.99 0.47
CA LEU A 77 -0.65 -15.74 -0.95
C LEU A 77 0.13 -14.53 -1.48
N PHE A 78 0.26 -13.45 -0.69
CA PHE A 78 1.07 -12.29 -1.03
C PHE A 78 2.57 -12.67 -1.19
N ILE A 79 3.12 -13.46 -0.27
CA ILE A 79 4.50 -13.95 -0.39
C ILE A 79 4.66 -14.82 -1.64
N ILE A 80 3.69 -15.69 -1.93
CA ILE A 80 3.70 -16.50 -3.15
C ILE A 80 3.73 -15.59 -4.40
N SER A 81 2.94 -14.51 -4.46
CA SER A 81 2.99 -13.59 -5.60
C SER A 81 4.35 -12.91 -5.76
N GLU A 82 5.02 -12.55 -4.66
CA GLU A 82 6.39 -11.98 -4.71
C GLU A 82 7.40 -13.00 -5.24
N VAL A 83 7.30 -14.28 -4.85
CA VAL A 83 8.16 -15.35 -5.38
C VAL A 83 8.00 -15.47 -6.90
N PHE A 84 6.77 -15.45 -7.42
CA PHE A 84 6.53 -15.46 -8.87
C PHE A 84 7.07 -14.21 -9.57
N PHE A 85 6.97 -13.03 -8.94
CA PHE A 85 7.59 -11.81 -9.45
C PHE A 85 9.11 -11.99 -9.61
N PHE A 86 9.81 -12.51 -8.60
CA PHE A 86 11.24 -12.78 -8.70
C PHE A 86 11.59 -13.85 -9.75
N ILE A 87 10.79 -14.93 -9.86
CA ILE A 87 10.97 -15.95 -10.90
C ILE A 87 10.94 -15.30 -12.30
N SER A 88 10.04 -14.34 -12.53
CA SER A 88 9.95 -13.66 -13.83
C SER A 88 11.21 -12.85 -14.17
N ILE A 89 11.92 -12.31 -13.17
CA ILE A 89 13.19 -11.61 -13.37
C ILE A 89 14.31 -12.59 -13.73
N PHE A 90 14.34 -13.80 -13.15
CA PHE A 90 15.36 -14.82 -13.46
C PHE A 90 15.09 -15.56 -14.78
N TRP A 91 13.87 -15.49 -15.30
CA TRP A 91 13.50 -16.03 -16.61
C TRP A 91 13.84 -15.05 -17.75
N ALA A 92 13.95 -13.75 -17.47
CA ALA A 92 14.39 -12.72 -18.41
C ALA A 92 15.89 -12.82 -18.73
#